data_AF-R7U4D6-F1
#
_entry.id   AF-R7U4D6-F1
#
_cell.length_a   1.000
_cell.length_b   1.000
_cell.length_c   1.000
_cell.angle_alpha   90.00
_cell.angle_beta   90.00
_cell.angle_gamma   90.00
#
_symmetry.space_group_name_H-M   'P 1'
#
loop_
_entity.id
_entity.type
_entity.pdbx_description
1 polymer ?
#
loop_
_entity_poly.entity_id
_entity_poly.type
_entity_poly.pdbx_seq_one_letter_code
_entity_poly.pdbx_strand_id
1 'polypeptide(L)'
;MSQAKRGRVLIINNEYFVDPNFSNREGSQYDTLNICELFENLHFETILKENVTAKGMKKLLVDEARMQFNSEAFVLFIMSHGAQGRVYGNDGKYLDIEEDIVPVFDGKNCPELINKPKIFFIQACQGGLC
;
A
#
# COMPACT_ATOMS: atom_id res chain seq x y z
N MET A 1 3.94 9.64 28.50
CA MET A 1 5.09 9.00 27.84
C MET A 1 4.58 8.43 26.53
N SER A 2 5.14 8.82 25.38
CA SER A 2 4.74 8.22 24.10
C SER A 2 5.19 6.77 24.08
N GLN A 3 4.25 5.85 23.90
CA GLN A 3 4.55 4.44 23.70
C GLN A 3 5.31 4.28 22.38
N ALA A 4 6.40 3.50 22.37
CA ALA A 4 7.15 3.22 21.16
C ALA A 4 6.24 2.55 20.12
N LYS A 5 6.29 3.02 18.88
CA LYS A 5 5.49 2.47 17.78
C LYS A 5 5.97 1.05 17.47
N ARG A 6 5.05 0.10 17.38
CA ARG A 6 5.34 -1.32 17.10
C ARG A 6 5.72 -1.55 15.65
N GLY A 7 5.20 -0.72 14.75
CA GLY A 7 5.57 -0.79 13.35
C GLY A 7 5.02 0.35 12.54
N ARG A 8 5.16 0.23 11.23
CA ARG A 8 4.63 1.19 10.25
C ARG A 8 3.61 0.50 9.35
N VAL A 9 2.54 1.23 9.04
CA VAL A 9 1.54 0.82 8.06
C VAL A 9 1.44 1.90 6.97
N LEU A 10 1.73 1.50 5.74
CA LEU A 10 1.52 2.34 4.56
C LEU A 10 0.19 1.94 3.92
N ILE A 11 -0.70 2.90 3.75
CA ILE A 11 -2.01 2.74 3.12
C ILE A 11 -2.02 3.57 1.85
N ILE A 12 -2.22 2.92 0.71
CA ILE A 12 -2.39 3.56 -0.60
C ILE A 12 -3.83 3.33 -1.04
N ASN A 13 -4.63 4.40 -1.05
CA ASN A 13 -6.02 4.36 -1.47
C ASN A 13 -6.23 5.16 -2.77
N ASN A 14 -6.52 4.48 -3.86
CA ASN A 14 -6.96 5.12 -5.10
C ASN A 14 -8.48 5.03 -5.16
N GLU A 15 -9.14 6.16 -4.87
CA GLU A 15 -10.59 6.31 -4.93
C GLU A 15 -11.02 6.99 -6.23
N TYR A 16 -10.34 8.09 -6.58
CA TYR A 16 -10.61 8.89 -7.77
C TYR A 16 -9.60 8.62 -8.86
N PHE A 17 -10.10 8.32 -10.07
CA PHE A 17 -9.28 8.01 -11.23
C PHE A 17 -9.38 9.13 -12.27
N VAL A 18 -8.22 9.54 -12.78
CA VAL A 18 -8.12 10.53 -13.85
C VAL A 18 -8.36 9.88 -15.21
N ASP A 19 -8.02 8.59 -15.34
CA ASP A 19 -8.33 7.81 -16.54
C ASP A 19 -9.84 7.51 -16.59
N PRO A 20 -10.56 7.97 -17.64
CA PRO A 20 -12.01 7.82 -17.75
C PRO A 20 -12.46 6.37 -17.94
N ASN A 21 -11.56 5.41 -18.21
CA ASN A 21 -11.89 4.00 -18.29
C ASN A 21 -12.13 3.35 -16.92
N PHE A 22 -11.81 4.05 -15.83
CA PHE A 22 -12.01 3.57 -14.47
C PHE A 22 -13.06 4.40 -13.75
N SER A 23 -14.04 3.74 -13.16
CA SER A 23 -15.00 4.40 -12.28
C SER A 23 -14.34 4.78 -10.95
N ASN A 24 -14.87 5.80 -10.27
CA ASN A 24 -14.47 6.07 -8.89
C ASN A 24 -14.88 4.91 -7.97
N ARG A 25 -14.11 4.72 -6.90
CA ARG A 25 -14.32 3.66 -5.90
C ARG A 25 -14.97 4.23 -4.64
N GLU A 26 -16.14 4.84 -4.80
CA GLU A 26 -16.88 5.47 -3.72
C GLU A 26 -17.03 4.54 -2.52
N GLY A 27 -16.74 5.07 -1.34
CA GLY A 27 -16.82 4.33 -0.08
C GLY A 27 -15.50 3.73 0.39
N SER A 28 -14.44 3.73 -0.44
CA SER A 28 -13.11 3.28 0.01
C SER A 28 -12.53 4.12 1.17
N GLN A 29 -12.98 5.37 1.31
CA GLN A 29 -12.72 6.22 2.47
C GLN A 29 -13.17 5.61 3.82
N TYR A 30 -14.22 4.77 3.84
CA TYR A 30 -14.62 4.11 5.08
C TYR A 30 -13.64 3.00 5.47
N ASP A 31 -13.07 2.31 4.47
CA ASP A 31 -12.02 1.31 4.70
C ASP A 31 -10.76 1.99 5.26
N THR A 32 -10.34 3.12 4.67
CA THR A 32 -9.15 3.84 5.18
C THR A 32 -9.33 4.30 6.62
N LEU A 33 -10.50 4.83 6.99
CA LEU A 33 -10.80 5.24 8.36
C LEU A 33 -10.69 4.06 9.34
N ASN A 34 -11.33 2.94 9.02
CA ASN A 34 -11.32 1.74 9.86
C ASN A 34 -9.91 1.16 10.01
N ILE A 35 -9.12 1.13 8.93
CA ILE A 35 -7.74 0.63 8.96
C ILE A 35 -6.87 1.58 9.81
N CYS A 36 -7.00 2.90 9.65
CA CYS A 36 -6.27 3.87 10.46
C CYS A 36 -6.58 3.67 11.96
N GLU A 37 -7.86 3.61 12.33
CA GLU A 37 -8.29 3.41 13.72
C GLU A 37 -7.75 2.09 14.29
N LEU A 38 -7.86 0.99 13.53
CA LEU A 38 -7.34 -0.30 13.94
C LEU A 38 -5.84 -0.26 14.21
N PHE A 39 -5.05 0.28 13.28
CA PHE A 39 -3.59 0.26 13.40
C PHE A 39 -3.06 1.29 14.41
N GLU A 40 -3.77 2.39 14.63
CA GLU A 40 -3.51 3.30 15.75
C GLU A 40 -3.69 2.61 17.10
N ASN A 41 -4.78 1.85 17.25
CA ASN A 41 -5.07 1.04 18.44
C ASN A 41 -4.06 -0.10 18.63
N LEU A 42 -3.46 -0.61 17.55
CA LEU A 42 -2.35 -1.57 17.59
C LEU A 42 -0.97 -0.89 17.78
N HIS A 43 -0.93 0.43 17.96
CA HIS A 43 0.27 1.24 18.15
C HIS A 43 1.23 1.23 16.96
N PHE A 44 0.71 1.19 15.74
CA PHE A 44 1.48 1.44 14.52
C PHE A 44 1.51 2.93 14.19
N GLU A 45 2.50 3.33 13.39
CA GLU A 45 2.52 4.61 12.71
C GLU A 45 1.86 4.44 11.34
N THR A 46 0.78 5.17 11.11
CA THR A 46 -0.04 5.06 9.90
C THR A 46 0.27 6.18 8.91
N ILE A 47 0.45 5.81 7.65
CA ILE A 47 0.68 6.74 6.55
C ILE A 47 -0.37 6.48 5.49
N LEU A 48 -1.26 7.44 5.29
CA LEU A 48 -2.25 7.39 4.22
C LEU A 48 -1.77 8.21 3.01
N LYS A 49 -1.86 7.60 1.82
CA LYS A 49 -1.60 8.23 0.53
C LYS A 49 -2.78 7.97 -0.39
N GLU A 50 -3.31 9.04 -0.98
CA GLU A 50 -4.55 8.97 -1.75
C GLU A 50 -4.33 9.33 -3.21
N ASN A 51 -5.05 8.64 -4.10
CA ASN A 51 -5.16 8.95 -5.53
C ASN A 51 -3.79 9.16 -6.20
N VAL A 52 -2.93 8.17 -6.06
CA VAL A 52 -1.56 8.18 -6.58
C VAL A 52 -1.48 7.46 -7.93
N THR A 53 -0.65 8.00 -8.82
CA THR A 53 -0.31 7.39 -10.12
C THR A 53 0.50 6.12 -9.91
N ALA A 54 0.60 5.25 -10.92
CA ALA A 54 1.41 4.03 -10.83
C ALA A 54 2.90 4.37 -10.54
N LYS A 55 3.41 5.41 -11.19
CA LYS A 55 4.78 5.92 -10.92
C LYS A 55 4.91 6.47 -9.51
N GLY A 56 3.90 7.20 -9.02
CA GLY A 56 3.85 7.73 -7.66
C GLY A 56 3.84 6.61 -6.62
N MET A 57 3.03 5.58 -6.85
CA MET A 57 2.97 4.38 -6.03
C MET A 57 4.35 3.69 -5.96
N LYS A 58 4.99 3.41 -7.10
CA LYS A 58 6.33 2.81 -7.13
C LYS A 58 7.36 3.64 -6.37
N LYS A 59 7.31 4.97 -6.52
CA LYS A 59 8.19 5.86 -5.77
C LYS A 59 7.94 5.78 -4.27
N LEU A 60 6.69 5.80 -3.82
CA LEU A 60 6.34 5.69 -2.40
C LEU A 60 6.85 4.38 -1.80
N LEU A 61 6.68 3.25 -2.51
CA LEU A 61 7.15 1.94 -2.04
C LEU A 61 8.67 1.91 -1.89
N VAL A 62 9.41 2.43 -2.88
CA VAL A 62 10.88 2.49 -2.85
C VAL A 62 11.39 3.44 -1.78
N ASP A 63 10.75 4.60 -1.62
CA ASP A 63 11.11 5.56 -0.58
C ASP A 63 10.87 4.96 0.81
N GLU A 64 9.73 4.27 1.01
CA GLU A 64 9.40 3.60 2.27
C GLU A 64 10.39 2.47 2.57
N ALA A 65 10.74 1.62 1.61
CA ALA A 65 11.73 0.55 1.80
C ALA A 65 13.14 1.04 2.17
N ARG A 66 13.47 2.30 1.87
CA ARG A 66 14.76 2.93 2.21
C ARG A 66 14.75 3.65 3.55
N MET A 67 13.59 3.80 4.19
CA MET A 67 13.52 4.41 5.51
C MET A 67 14.18 3.51 6.56
N GLN A 68 14.78 4.12 7.56
CA GLN A 68 15.24 3.39 8.74
C GLN A 68 14.04 2.97 9.57
N PHE A 69 13.83 1.66 9.71
CA PHE A 69 12.71 1.11 10.45
C PHE A 69 13.14 0.69 11.85
N ASN A 70 12.91 1.54 12.85
CA ASN A 70 12.90 1.09 14.25
C ASN A 70 11.55 0.45 14.59
N SER A 71 11.14 -0.52 13.77
CA SER A 71 9.82 -1.15 13.77
C SER A 71 9.97 -2.66 13.89
N GLU A 72 9.03 -3.32 14.54
CA GLU A 72 8.94 -4.79 14.69
C GLU A 72 8.29 -5.42 13.45
N ALA A 73 7.43 -4.69 12.74
CA ALA A 73 6.68 -5.16 11.58
C ALA A 73 6.41 -4.05 10.57
N PHE A 74 6.19 -4.45 9.31
CA PHE A 74 5.72 -3.57 8.24
C PHE A 74 4.43 -4.11 7.64
N VAL A 75 3.47 -3.23 7.40
CA VAL A 75 2.20 -3.55 6.76
C VAL A 75 1.94 -2.61 5.59
N LEU A 76 1.55 -3.15 4.44
CA LEU A 76 1.18 -2.40 3.26
C LEU A 76 -0.26 -2.72 2.87
N PHE A 77 -1.10 -1.69 2.76
CA PHE A 77 -2.40 -1.74 2.13
C PHE A 77 -2.35 -1.05 0.77
N ILE A 78 -2.81 -1.72 -0.28
CA ILE A 78 -3.07 -1.10 -1.57
C ILE A 78 -4.54 -1.38 -1.92
N MET A 79 -5.31 -0.31 -2.07
CA MET A 79 -6.74 -0.35 -2.37
C MET A 79 -6.99 0.43 -3.65
N SER A 80 -7.35 -0.26 -4.73
CA SER A 80 -7.45 0.33 -6.07
C SER A 80 -8.26 -0.58 -7.00
N HIS A 81 -8.38 -0.18 -8.26
CA HIS A 81 -8.72 -1.12 -9.34
C HIS A 81 -7.55 -2.07 -9.61
N GLY A 82 -7.84 -3.23 -10.18
CA GLY A 82 -6.85 -4.24 -10.49
C GLY A 82 -7.21 -5.11 -11.67
N ALA A 83 -6.23 -5.88 -12.11
CA ALA A 83 -6.37 -6.98 -13.04
C ALA A 83 -5.52 -8.16 -12.51
N GLN A 84 -5.54 -9.30 -13.18
CA GLN A 84 -4.75 -10.46 -12.75
C GLN A 84 -3.27 -10.09 -12.57
N GLY A 85 -2.77 -10.25 -11.33
CA GLY A 85 -1.40 -9.93 -10.93
C GLY A 85 -1.07 -8.45 -10.81
N ARG A 86 -2.06 -7.54 -10.97
CA ARG A 86 -1.82 -6.10 -11.19
C ARG A 86 -2.70 -5.21 -10.34
N VAL A 87 -2.16 -4.04 -10.02
CA VAL A 87 -2.89 -2.95 -9.36
C VAL A 87 -2.70 -1.64 -10.10
N TYR A 88 -3.78 -0.88 -10.28
CA TYR A 88 -3.77 0.36 -11.05
C TYR A 88 -3.44 1.58 -10.19
N GLY A 89 -2.67 2.50 -10.77
CA GLY A 89 -2.61 3.89 -10.34
C GLY A 89 -3.85 4.65 -10.78
N ASN A 90 -4.06 5.83 -10.21
CA ASN A 90 -5.20 6.68 -10.60
C ASN A 90 -5.10 7.22 -12.04
N ASP A 91 -3.93 7.09 -12.67
CA ASP A 91 -3.64 7.42 -14.07
C ASP A 91 -3.93 6.27 -15.05
N GLY A 92 -4.55 5.19 -14.59
CA GLY A 92 -4.90 4.02 -15.42
C GLY A 92 -3.72 3.14 -15.83
N LYS A 93 -2.50 3.49 -15.40
CA LYS A 93 -1.32 2.62 -15.51
C LYS A 93 -1.28 1.65 -14.34
N TYR A 94 -0.50 0.56 -14.43
CA TYR A 94 -0.45 -0.45 -13.39
C TYR A 94 0.98 -0.76 -12.93
N LEU A 95 1.06 -1.43 -11.78
CA LEU A 95 2.24 -2.13 -11.29
C LEU A 95 1.90 -3.63 -11.18
N ASP A 96 2.84 -4.49 -11.55
CA ASP A 96 2.73 -5.93 -11.31
C ASP A 96 3.08 -6.22 -9.84
N ILE A 97 2.24 -6.99 -9.16
CA ILE A 97 2.37 -7.23 -7.71
C ILE A 97 3.67 -7.99 -7.39
N GLU A 98 3.94 -9.05 -8.14
CA GLU A 98 5.10 -9.92 -7.91
C GLU A 98 6.41 -9.34 -8.46
N GLU A 99 6.35 -8.44 -9.44
CA GLU A 99 7.55 -7.90 -10.11
C GLU A 99 7.92 -6.49 -9.65
N ASP A 100 6.93 -5.62 -9.38
CA ASP A 100 7.16 -4.21 -9.04
C ASP A 100 6.97 -3.89 -7.56
N ILE A 101 6.16 -4.66 -6.82
CA ILE A 101 5.75 -4.32 -5.44
C ILE A 101 6.47 -5.21 -4.42
N VAL A 102 6.25 -6.53 -4.47
CA VAL A 102 6.82 -7.46 -3.47
C VAL A 102 8.35 -7.40 -3.41
N PRO A 103 9.10 -7.37 -4.53
CA PRO A 103 10.56 -7.36 -4.49
C PRO A 103 11.16 -6.10 -3.83
N VAL A 104 10.42 -5.00 -3.76
CA VAL A 104 10.88 -3.76 -3.12
C VAL A 104 11.17 -3.96 -1.63
N PHE A 105 10.49 -4.91 -0.98
CA PHE A 105 10.62 -5.21 0.44
C PHE A 105 11.37 -6.53 0.72
N ASP A 106 12.12 -7.05 -0.26
CA ASP A 106 13.01 -8.19 -0.05
C ASP A 106 14.23 -7.81 0.83
N GLY A 107 15.01 -8.82 1.24
CA GLY A 107 16.18 -8.58 2.11
C GLY A 107 17.31 -7.78 1.45
N LYS A 108 17.34 -7.66 0.12
CA LYS A 108 18.36 -6.89 -0.61
C LYS A 108 17.96 -5.42 -0.70
N ASN A 109 16.70 -5.14 -0.99
CA ASN A 109 16.17 -3.80 -1.22
C ASN A 109 15.69 -3.13 0.06
N CYS A 110 15.27 -3.91 1.07
CA CYS A 110 14.86 -3.43 2.39
C CYS A 110 15.53 -4.23 3.52
N PRO A 111 16.85 -4.03 3.75
CA PRO A 111 17.59 -4.76 4.80
C PRO A 111 17.00 -4.57 6.21
N GLU A 112 16.41 -3.41 6.47
CA GLU A 112 15.77 -3.06 7.75
C GLU A 112 14.59 -3.97 8.13
N LEU A 113 14.01 -4.69 7.16
CA LEU A 113 12.92 -5.65 7.36
C LEU A 113 13.38 -7.11 7.28
N ILE A 114 14.68 -7.39 7.27
CA ILE A 114 15.21 -8.76 7.41
C ILE A 114 14.77 -9.32 8.77
N ASN A 115 14.29 -10.56 8.79
CA ASN A 115 13.75 -11.25 9.97
C ASN A 115 12.53 -10.59 10.62
N LYS A 116 11.92 -9.59 9.98
CA LYS A 116 10.69 -8.93 10.43
C LYS A 116 9.51 -9.31 9.52
N PRO A 117 8.30 -9.50 10.07
CA PRO A 117 7.11 -9.77 9.29
C PRO A 117 6.77 -8.60 8.36
N LYS A 118 6.41 -8.95 7.12
CA LYS A 118 5.97 -8.04 6.06
C LYS A 118 4.61 -8.52 5.58
N ILE A 119 3.57 -7.72 5.80
CA ILE A 119 2.18 -8.12 5.52
C ILE A 119 1.62 -7.20 4.43
N PHE A 120 1.08 -7.81 3.37
CA PHE A 120 0.55 -7.10 2.21
C PHE A 120 -0.95 -7.41 2.09
N PHE A 121 -1.77 -6.37 2.13
CA PHE A 121 -3.20 -6.43 1.86
C PHE A 121 -3.47 -5.71 0.53
N ILE A 122 -3.94 -6.45 -0.47
CA ILE A 122 -4.22 -5.90 -1.80
C ILE A 122 -5.71 -6.06 -2.07
N GLN A 123 -6.45 -4.96 -1.91
CA GLN A 123 -7.87 -4.87 -2.26
C GLN A 123 -7.98 -4.32 -3.68
N ALA A 124 -7.95 -5.24 -4.64
CA ALA A 124 -8.09 -4.92 -6.06
C ALA A 124 -8.66 -6.13 -6.81
N CYS A 125 -9.39 -5.91 -7.90
CA CYS A 125 -9.84 -6.99 -8.77
C CYS A 125 -8.61 -7.77 -9.28
N GLN A 126 -8.69 -9.10 -9.34
CA GLN A 126 -7.62 -9.96 -9.89
C GLN A 126 -8.09 -10.73 -11.13
N GLY A 127 -9.14 -10.20 -11.78
CA GLY A 127 -9.85 -10.83 -12.86
C GLY A 127 -11.34 -10.51 -12.79
N GLY A 128 -11.98 -10.62 -13.95
CA GLY A 128 -13.41 -10.48 -14.18
C GLY A 128 -13.64 -10.87 -15.63
N LEU A 129 -14.47 -11.88 -15.87
CA LEU A 129 -14.98 -12.18 -17.21
C LEU A 129 -15.78 -10.95 -17.66
N CYS A 130 -15.24 -10.21 -18.62
CA CYS A 130 -15.99 -9.27 -19.44
C CYS A 130 -15.84 -9.72 -20.89
#